data_AF-A0A938EZE9-F1
#
_entry.id   AF-A0A938EZE9-F1
#
_cell.length_a   1.000
_cell.length_b   1.000
_cell.length_c   1.000
_cell.angle_alpha   90.00
_cell.angle_beta   90.00
_cell.angle_gamma   90.00
#
_symmetry.space_group_name_H-M   'P 1'
#
loop_
_entity.id
_entity.type
_entity.pdbx_description
1 polymer ?
#
loop_
_entity_poly.entity_id
_entity_poly.type
_entity_poly.pdbx_seq_one_letter_code
_entity_poly.pdbx_strand_id
1 'polypeptide(L)'
;MQQKSHERITLQEKQKEHSFKTYTVKKSSAALGGIEIMKSGQEYIVKNKNLERMVAMTDLENEEALQYLKYKLKKLRIGDRLKKMGISIGSTVIIGELVFELTD
;
A
#
# COMPACT_ATOMS: atom_id res chain seq x y z
N MET A 1 22.71 -33.98 -23.30
CA MET A 1 23.22 -32.60 -23.39
C MET A 1 22.04 -31.67 -23.65
N GLN A 2 21.87 -30.67 -22.77
CA GLN A 2 21.29 -29.32 -22.94
C GLN A 2 19.89 -29.19 -23.60
N GLN A 3 18.82 -28.81 -22.86
CA GLN A 3 18.35 -27.42 -22.55
C GLN A 3 17.88 -26.65 -23.80
N LYS A 4 16.76 -25.93 -23.91
CA LYS A 4 15.67 -25.36 -23.08
C LYS A 4 14.52 -25.09 -24.09
N SER A 5 13.23 -25.01 -23.74
CA SER A 5 12.63 -23.71 -23.36
C SER A 5 11.15 -23.88 -23.01
N HIS A 6 10.91 -23.58 -21.73
CA HIS A 6 9.70 -23.32 -20.98
C HIS A 6 8.42 -23.00 -21.77
N GLU A 7 7.47 -23.90 -21.54
CA GLU A 7 6.03 -23.77 -21.76
C GLU A 7 5.49 -22.50 -21.09
N ARG A 8 4.75 -21.71 -21.87
CA ARG A 8 3.97 -20.57 -21.39
C ARG A 8 2.89 -21.10 -20.46
N ILE A 9 2.94 -20.73 -19.18
CA ILE A 9 1.80 -20.95 -18.27
C ILE A 9 1.35 -19.59 -17.75
N THR A 10 0.26 -19.14 -18.36
CA THR A 10 -0.61 -18.05 -17.98
C THR A 10 -1.18 -18.29 -16.58
N LEU A 11 -0.63 -17.65 -15.55
CA LEU A 11 -1.24 -17.61 -14.21
C LEU A 11 -2.17 -16.40 -14.12
N GLN A 12 -3.32 -16.59 -14.74
CA GLN A 12 -4.55 -15.93 -14.35
C GLN A 12 -4.98 -16.54 -13.01
N GLU A 13 -4.85 -15.81 -11.91
CA GLU A 13 -5.67 -16.09 -10.73
C GLU A 13 -6.30 -14.81 -10.16
N LYS A 14 -7.62 -14.76 -10.42
CA LYS A 14 -8.67 -14.25 -9.53
C LYS A 14 -8.79 -12.75 -9.34
N GLN A 15 -9.54 -12.18 -10.27
CA GLN A 15 -10.84 -11.56 -9.95
C GLN A 15 -11.32 -11.93 -8.53
N LYS A 16 -11.24 -10.98 -7.59
CA LYS A 16 -12.06 -11.00 -6.38
C LYS A 16 -12.65 -9.63 -6.18
N GLU A 17 -13.74 -9.41 -6.91
CA GLU A 17 -14.98 -8.84 -6.40
C GLU A 17 -14.91 -8.48 -4.91
N HIS A 18 -14.59 -7.22 -4.60
CA HIS A 18 -14.73 -6.70 -3.25
C HIS A 18 -15.80 -5.62 -3.25
N SER A 19 -17.00 -6.04 -2.84
CA SER A 19 -18.13 -5.14 -2.62
C SER A 19 -17.72 -4.04 -1.64
N PHE A 20 -17.88 -2.81 -2.10
CA PHE A 20 -17.47 -1.59 -1.43
C PHE A 20 -18.24 -1.38 -0.11
N LYS A 21 -17.53 -1.41 1.02
CA LYS A 21 -17.96 -0.74 2.26
C LYS A 21 -16.97 0.37 2.58
N THR A 22 -17.28 1.56 2.06
CA THR A 22 -16.55 2.80 2.31
C THR A 22 -16.65 3.16 3.80
N TYR A 23 -15.52 3.14 4.52
CA TYR A 23 -15.45 3.79 5.83
C TYR A 23 -15.10 5.25 5.60
N THR A 24 -16.11 6.11 5.76
CA THR A 24 -15.93 7.56 5.71
C THR A 24 -15.28 8.02 7.00
N VAL A 25 -14.01 8.44 6.98
CA VAL A 25 -13.44 9.20 8.09
C VAL A 25 -13.54 10.68 7.77
N LYS A 26 -14.32 11.40 8.59
CA LYS A 26 -14.56 12.83 8.47
C LYS A 26 -13.26 13.63 8.56
N LYS A 27 -13.22 14.68 7.73
CA LYS A 27 -12.21 15.73 7.53
C LYS A 27 -11.49 16.25 8.79
N SER A 28 -10.27 16.76 8.52
CA SER A 28 -9.43 17.78 9.20
C SER A 28 -8.16 17.22 9.84
N SER A 29 -6.93 17.69 9.58
CA SER A 29 -6.45 18.95 9.00
C SER A 29 -5.03 18.83 8.38
N ALA A 30 -4.92 19.42 7.17
CA ALA A 30 -3.83 20.19 6.55
C ALA A 30 -2.35 19.78 6.73
N ALA A 31 -1.82 18.94 5.84
CA ALA A 31 -0.44 19.02 5.32
C ALA A 31 -0.21 18.01 4.17
N LEU A 32 -0.88 16.85 4.23
CA LEU A 32 -1.14 15.99 3.08
C LEU A 32 -2.62 16.22 2.72
N GLY A 33 -2.98 16.26 1.42
CA GLY A 33 -4.39 16.15 1.02
C GLY A 33 -5.06 14.95 1.71
N GLY A 34 -6.40 14.91 1.77
CA GLY A 34 -7.12 13.85 2.48
C GLY A 34 -6.56 12.46 2.18
N ILE A 35 -6.28 11.69 3.23
CA ILE A 35 -5.97 10.26 3.09
C ILE A 35 -7.31 9.54 3.12
N GLU A 36 -7.61 8.83 2.05
CA GLU A 36 -8.81 8.00 1.93
C GLU A 36 -8.42 6.54 2.16
N ILE A 37 -9.21 5.81 2.94
CA ILE A 37 -8.93 4.41 3.26
C ILE A 37 -10.12 3.57 2.80
N MET A 38 -9.85 2.56 1.99
CA MET A 38 -10.82 1.57 1.54
C MET A 38 -10.44 0.22 2.12
N LYS A 39 -11.37 -0.46 2.78
CA LYS A 39 -11.14 -1.80 3.32
C LYS A 39 -11.55 -2.86 2.31
N SER A 40 -10.66 -3.80 2.04
CA SER A 40 -10.85 -4.96 1.17
C SER A 40 -10.49 -6.22 1.96
N GLY A 41 -11.47 -6.83 2.63
CA GLY A 41 -11.22 -7.99 3.49
C GLY A 41 -10.30 -7.67 4.68
N GLN A 42 -9.09 -8.22 4.66
CA GLN A 42 -8.03 -7.98 5.66
C GLN A 42 -7.02 -6.90 5.23
N GLU A 43 -7.20 -6.35 4.03
CA GLU A 43 -6.32 -5.37 3.42
C GLU A 43 -6.93 -3.97 3.48
N TYR A 44 -6.08 -2.96 3.62
CA TYR A 44 -6.45 -1.56 3.66
C TYR A 44 -5.78 -0.81 2.52
N ILE A 45 -6.56 -0.39 1.53
CA ILE A 45 -6.10 0.40 0.41
C ILE A 45 -6.12 1.87 0.83
N VAL A 46 -4.96 2.50 0.81
CA VAL A 46 -4.74 3.88 1.20
C VAL A 46 -4.55 4.71 -0.07
N LYS A 47 -5.51 5.62 -0.31
CA LYS A 47 -5.52 6.54 -1.44
C LYS A 47 -5.06 7.92 -0.99
N ASN A 48 -3.97 8.37 -1.61
CA ASN A 48 -3.43 9.71 -1.41
C ASN A 48 -2.46 10.02 -2.54
N LYS A 49 -2.78 11.06 -3.34
CA LYS A 49 -1.99 11.43 -4.52
C LYS A 49 -0.49 11.63 -4.24
N ASN A 50 -0.11 12.16 -3.09
CA ASN A 50 1.29 12.37 -2.75
C ASN A 50 2.00 11.07 -2.36
N LEU A 51 1.32 10.20 -1.60
CA LEU A 51 1.89 8.90 -1.23
C LEU A 51 1.97 7.97 -2.44
N GLU A 52 0.92 7.90 -3.26
CA GLU A 52 0.89 7.11 -4.49
C GLU A 52 1.99 7.56 -5.46
N ARG A 53 2.19 8.88 -5.64
CA ARG A 53 3.30 9.41 -6.43
C ARG A 53 4.66 9.03 -5.85
N MET A 54 4.83 9.16 -4.54
CA MET A 54 6.11 8.83 -3.89
C MET A 54 6.46 7.36 -4.06
N VAL A 55 5.47 6.47 -3.93
CA VAL A 55 5.65 5.03 -4.19
C VAL A 55 5.98 4.79 -5.67
N ALA A 56 5.19 5.35 -6.60
CA ALA A 56 5.39 5.15 -8.04
C ALA A 56 6.72 5.71 -8.58
N MET A 57 7.30 6.71 -7.90
CA MET A 57 8.63 7.25 -8.23
C MET A 57 9.78 6.46 -7.59
N THR A 58 9.48 5.52 -6.71
CA THR A 58 10.49 4.70 -6.03
C THR A 58 10.63 3.39 -6.77
N ASP A 59 11.86 3.04 -7.13
CA ASP A 59 12.18 1.68 -7.56
C ASP A 59 12.11 0.75 -6.34
N LEU A 60 11.05 -0.06 -6.27
CA LEU A 60 10.81 -0.97 -5.14
C LEU A 60 11.69 -2.22 -5.17
N GLU A 61 12.32 -2.54 -6.31
CA GLU A 61 13.24 -3.67 -6.45
C GLU A 61 14.65 -3.28 -5.97
N ASN A 62 14.96 -1.99 -5.91
CA ASN A 62 16.20 -1.47 -5.36
C ASN A 62 16.11 -1.30 -3.83
N GLU A 63 16.93 -2.05 -3.09
CA GLU A 63 16.95 -2.04 -1.62
C GLU A 63 17.24 -0.66 -1.02
N GLU A 64 18.15 0.13 -1.62
CA GLU A 64 18.48 1.47 -1.13
C GLU A 64 17.31 2.43 -1.32
N ALA A 65 16.65 2.38 -2.48
CA ALA A 65 15.48 3.20 -2.79
C ALA A 65 14.30 2.84 -1.88
N LEU A 66 14.05 1.55 -1.67
CA LEU A 66 13.05 1.05 -0.73
C LEU A 66 13.34 1.50 0.71
N GLN A 67 14.61 1.44 1.14
CA GLN A 67 15.02 1.89 2.47
C GLN A 67 14.78 3.40 2.65
N TYR A 68 15.05 4.19 1.62
CA TYR A 68 14.78 5.63 1.62
C TYR A 68 13.27 5.94 1.67
N LEU A 69 12.46 5.18 0.95
CA LEU A 69 10.99 5.25 1.02
C LEU A 69 10.48 4.93 2.42
N LYS A 70 10.97 3.85 3.05
CA LYS A 70 10.66 3.49 4.45
C LYS A 70 11.00 4.63 5.40
N TYR A 71 12.18 5.21 5.26
CA TYR A 71 12.62 6.36 6.07
C TYR A 71 11.68 7.57 5.90
N LYS A 72 11.30 7.90 4.66
CA LYS A 72 10.34 8.98 4.37
C LYS A 72 8.96 8.71 4.99
N LEU A 73 8.42 7.51 4.85
CA LEU A 73 7.12 7.12 5.43
C LEU A 73 7.13 7.23 6.96
N LYS A 74 8.24 6.81 7.60
CA LYS A 74 8.45 6.97 9.05
C LYS A 74 8.51 8.44 9.46
N LYS A 75 9.26 9.27 8.72
CA LYS A 75 9.36 10.72 8.96
C LYS A 75 8.02 11.44 8.83
N LEU A 76 7.19 11.02 7.87
CA LEU A 76 5.83 11.53 7.68
C LEU A 76 4.80 10.97 8.68
N ARG A 77 5.23 10.05 9.55
CA ARG A 77 4.40 9.38 10.56
C ARG A 77 3.15 8.72 9.94
N ILE A 78 3.33 8.09 8.78
CA ILE A 78 2.21 7.46 8.06
C ILE A 78 1.62 6.32 8.90
N GLY A 79 2.45 5.46 9.49
CA GLY A 79 1.98 4.40 10.40
C GLY A 79 1.10 4.93 11.54
N ASP A 80 1.54 5.98 12.24
CA ASP A 80 0.74 6.62 13.30
C ASP A 80 -0.59 7.18 12.78
N ARG A 81 -0.59 7.79 11.58
CA ARG A 81 -1.82 8.31 10.96
C ARG A 81 -2.78 7.18 10.63
N LEU A 82 -2.29 6.07 10.07
CA LEU A 82 -3.09 4.89 9.77
C LEU A 82 -3.66 4.25 11.04
N LYS A 83 -2.86 4.11 12.11
CA LYS A 83 -3.32 3.66 13.44
C LYS A 83 -4.45 4.56 13.97
N LYS A 84 -4.26 5.89 13.91
CA LYS A 84 -5.29 6.88 14.32
C LYS A 84 -6.56 6.83 13.48
N MET A 85 -6.46 6.39 12.23
CA MET A 85 -7.60 6.19 11.33
C MET A 85 -8.30 4.84 11.53
N GLY A 86 -7.84 4.03 12.49
CA GLY A 86 -8.48 2.77 12.88
C GLY A 86 -7.92 1.52 12.18
N ILE A 87 -6.77 1.61 11.51
CA ILE A 87 -6.07 0.43 10.98
C ILE A 87 -5.34 -0.26 12.13
N SER A 88 -5.65 -1.53 12.34
CA SER A 88 -5.02 -2.36 13.37
C SER A 88 -3.60 -2.78 12.99
N ILE A 89 -2.73 -2.92 13.99
CA ILE A 89 -1.41 -3.55 13.83
C ILE A 89 -1.60 -4.99 13.32
N GLY A 90 -0.71 -5.44 12.43
CA GLY A 90 -0.81 -6.73 11.73
C GLY A 90 -1.72 -6.71 10.50
N SER A 91 -2.33 -5.56 10.17
CA SER A 91 -3.13 -5.44 8.94
C SER A 91 -2.22 -5.20 7.73
N THR A 92 -2.62 -5.74 6.58
CA THR A 92 -1.98 -5.43 5.30
C THR A 92 -2.47 -4.09 4.79
N VAL A 93 -1.54 -3.21 4.42
CA VAL A 93 -1.78 -1.87 3.90
C VAL A 93 -1.22 -1.76 2.49
N ILE A 94 -1.99 -1.18 1.59
CA ILE A 94 -1.67 -1.03 0.17
C ILE A 94 -1.66 0.46 -0.18
N ILE A 95 -0.54 0.97 -0.69
CA ILE A 95 -0.39 2.35 -1.20
C ILE A 95 0.17 2.25 -2.62
N GLY A 96 -0.64 2.50 -3.64
CA GLY A 96 -0.20 2.29 -5.02
C GLY A 96 0.22 0.82 -5.22
N GLU A 97 1.49 0.60 -5.60
CA GLU A 97 2.10 -0.74 -5.77
C GLU A 97 2.82 -1.25 -4.51
N LEU A 98 2.95 -0.40 -3.48
CA LEU A 98 3.58 -0.80 -2.21
C LEU A 98 2.56 -1.53 -1.34
N VAL A 99 2.88 -2.78 -0.99
CA VAL A 99 2.14 -3.58 -0.01
C VAL A 99 3.03 -3.80 1.21
N PHE A 100 2.53 -3.51 2.41
CA PHE A 100 3.26 -3.72 3.65
C PHE A 100 2.32 -4.06 4.81
N GLU A 101 2.84 -4.75 5.80
CA GLU A 101 2.14 -4.98 7.05
C GLU A 101 2.39 -3.80 8.02
N LEU A 102 1.33 -3.34 8.68
CA LEU A 102 1.46 -2.33 9.74
C LEU A 102 1.98 -2.98 11.02
N THR A 103 3.27 -2.89 11.28
CA THR A 103 3.89 -3.33 12.54
C THR A 103 3.96 -2.20 13.57
N ASP A 104 4.23 -2.55 14.83
CA ASP A 104 4.54 -1.55 15.88
C ASP A 104 5.95 -0.97 15.76
#